data_AF-R7WM11-F1
#
_entry.id   AF-R7WM11-F1
#
_cell.length_a   1.000
_cell.length_b   1.000
_cell.length_c   1.000
_cell.angle_alpha   90.00
_cell.angle_beta   90.00
_cell.angle_gamma   90.00
#
_symmetry.space_group_name_H-M   'P 1'
#
loop_
_entity.id
_entity.type
_entity.pdbx_description
1 polymer ?
#
loop_
_entity_poly.entity_id
_entity_poly.type
_entity_poly.pdbx_seq_one_letter_code
_entity_poly.pdbx_strand_id
1 'polypeptide(L)'
;MLSEARIVLADEPIAALDRENSDNVVDLLAQHARSGTTVVVATHDPLVAAAADRVYALSSGAIVRELSSPSRAELGSVMMPG
;
A
#
# COMPACT_ATOMS: atom_id res chain seq x y z
N MET A 1 -3.41 19.27 -0.78
CA MET A 1 -2.30 19.06 -1.73
C MET A 1 -1.12 18.56 -0.93
N LEU A 2 -0.66 17.33 -1.20
CA LEU A 2 0.65 16.91 -0.69
C LEU A 2 1.67 17.88 -1.30
N SER A 3 2.50 18.51 -0.46
CA SER A 3 3.56 19.42 -0.91
C SER A 3 4.52 18.69 -1.87
N GLU A 4 5.52 19.37 -2.43
CA GLU A 4 6.64 18.79 -3.22
C GLU A 4 7.55 17.85 -2.39
N ALA A 5 6.95 16.94 -1.62
CA ALA A 5 7.62 15.94 -0.83
C ALA A 5 8.19 14.87 -1.77
N ARG A 6 9.46 14.55 -1.61
CA ARG A 6 10.10 13.45 -2.35
C ARG A 6 9.61 12.07 -1.88
N ILE A 7 9.12 12.00 -0.64
CA ILE A 7 8.63 10.78 -0.01
C ILE A 7 7.35 11.09 0.78
N VAL A 8 6.34 10.24 0.62
CA VAL A 8 5.11 10.21 1.42
C VAL A 8 5.09 8.91 2.21
N LEU A 9 4.96 9.03 3.53
CA LEU A 9 4.73 7.90 4.43
C LEU A 9 3.28 7.97 4.91
N ALA A 10 2.51 6.92 4.73
CA ALA A 10 1.12 6.83 5.17
C ALA A 10 0.93 5.59 6.04
N ASP A 11 0.40 5.79 7.25
CA ASP A 11 0.07 4.72 8.18
C ASP A 11 -1.45 4.52 8.19
N GLU A 12 -1.90 3.37 7.70
CA GLU A 12 -3.31 2.99 7.60
C GLU A 12 -4.24 4.09 7.03
N PRO A 13 -3.97 4.62 5.82
CA PRO A 13 -4.60 5.85 5.31
C PRO A 13 -6.12 5.74 5.04
N ILE A 14 -6.68 4.54 5.08
CA ILE A 14 -8.09 4.26 4.76
C ILE A 14 -8.89 3.63 5.91
N ALA A 15 -8.28 3.37 7.08
CA ALA A 15 -8.90 2.56 8.14
C ALA A 15 -10.22 3.12 8.70
N ALA A 16 -10.50 4.41 8.50
CA ALA A 16 -11.72 5.08 8.96
C ALA A 16 -12.64 5.55 7.82
N LEU A 17 -12.39 5.10 6.59
CA LEU A 17 -13.12 5.54 5.40
C LEU A 17 -14.11 4.47 4.92
N ASP A 18 -15.19 4.92 4.31
CA ASP A 18 -16.02 4.03 3.50
C ASP A 18 -15.28 3.60 2.22
N ARG A 19 -15.88 2.66 1.47
CA ARG A 19 -15.25 2.07 0.30
C ARG A 19 -14.95 3.09 -0.80
N GLU A 20 -15.87 3.99 -1.09
CA GLU A 20 -15.71 5.00 -2.14
C GLU A 20 -14.56 5.96 -1.79
N ASN A 21 -14.52 6.41 -0.53
CA ASN A 21 -13.48 7.29 -0.04
C ASN A 21 -12.12 6.58 0.06
N SER A 22 -12.11 5.28 0.37
CA SER A 22 -10.90 4.46 0.36
C SER A 22 -10.30 4.35 -1.04
N ASP A 23 -11.13 4.05 -2.06
CA ASP A 23 -10.72 3.99 -3.46
C ASP A 23 -10.10 5.33 -3.92
N ASN A 24 -10.76 6.45 -3.58
CA ASN A 24 -10.27 7.79 -3.89
C ASN A 24 -8.89 8.08 -3.27
N VAL A 25 -8.68 7.71 -2.01
CA VAL A 25 -7.38 7.92 -1.32
C VAL A 25 -6.29 7.06 -1.95
N VAL A 26 -6.58 5.79 -2.25
CA VAL A 26 -5.62 4.90 -2.92
C VAL A 26 -5.24 5.44 -4.29
N ASP A 27 -6.20 5.92 -5.07
CA ASP A 27 -5.95 6.52 -6.38
C ASP A 27 -5.10 7.79 -6.29
N LEU A 28 -5.33 8.63 -5.28
CA LEU A 28 -4.51 9.82 -5.05
C LEU A 28 -3.07 9.46 -4.70
N LEU A 29 -2.85 8.48 -3.81
CA LEU A 29 -1.52 8.01 -3.46
C LEU A 29 -0.80 7.41 -4.68
N ALA A 30 -1.50 6.60 -5.46
CA ALA A 30 -0.96 6.00 -6.68
C ALA A 30 -0.63 7.05 -7.76
N GLN A 31 -1.42 8.12 -7.88
CA GLN A 31 -1.11 9.25 -8.77
C GLN A 31 0.18 9.97 -8.35
N HIS A 32 0.40 10.20 -7.05
CA HIS A 32 1.63 10.80 -6.57
C HIS A 32 2.84 9.89 -6.80
N ALA A 33 2.68 8.58 -6.64
CA ALA A 33 3.71 7.60 -6.99
C ALA A 33 4.10 7.72 -8.47
N ARG A 34 3.11 7.76 -9.37
CA ARG A 34 3.32 7.92 -10.82
C ARG A 34 3.92 9.27 -11.22
N SER A 35 3.73 10.33 -10.42
CA SER A 35 4.34 11.64 -10.67
C SER A 35 5.79 11.77 -10.17
N GLY A 36 6.37 10.69 -9.62
CA GLY A 36 7.77 10.62 -9.19
C GLY A 36 7.98 10.79 -7.69
N THR A 37 6.91 10.87 -6.89
CA THR A 37 7.01 10.83 -5.43
C THR A 37 7.17 9.39 -4.96
N THR A 38 8.08 9.09 -4.03
CA THR A 38 8.09 7.75 -3.42
C THR A 38 6.97 7.66 -2.39
N VAL A 39 6.06 6.69 -2.51
CA VAL A 39 4.97 6.48 -1.56
C VAL A 39 5.18 5.17 -0.82
N VAL A 40 5.20 5.21 0.51
CA VAL A 40 5.27 4.03 1.37
C VAL A 40 4.02 4.02 2.25
N VAL A 41 3.29 2.92 2.18
CA VAL A 41 2.06 2.73 2.96
C VAL A 41 2.23 1.53 3.88
N ALA A 42 1.98 1.72 5.17
CA ALA A 42 1.75 0.64 6.11
C ALA A 42 0.26 0.32 6.12
N THR A 43 -0.10 -0.93 5.83
CA THR A 43 -1.50 -1.35 5.78
C THR A 43 -1.66 -2.86 5.95
N HIS A 44 -2.81 -3.26 6.51
CA HIS A 44 -3.30 -4.63 6.48
C HIS A 44 -4.38 -4.86 5.40
N ASP A 45 -4.73 -3.85 4.60
CA ASP A 45 -5.77 -3.95 3.58
C ASP A 45 -5.21 -4.48 2.24
N PRO A 46 -5.75 -5.61 1.71
CA PRO A 46 -5.32 -6.16 0.43
C PRO A 46 -5.56 -5.26 -0.78
N LEU A 47 -6.57 -4.38 -0.73
CA LEU A 47 -6.87 -3.44 -1.82
C LEU A 47 -5.72 -2.44 -1.99
N VAL A 48 -5.23 -1.88 -0.88
CA VAL A 48 -4.12 -0.94 -0.88
C VAL A 48 -2.84 -1.64 -1.33
N ALA A 49 -2.57 -2.83 -0.80
CA ALA A 49 -1.40 -3.61 -1.19
C ALA A 49 -1.42 -4.02 -2.68
N ALA A 50 -2.59 -4.26 -3.26
CA ALA A 50 -2.74 -4.57 -4.69
C ALA A 50 -2.46 -3.37 -5.61
N ALA A 51 -2.57 -2.14 -5.10
CA ALA A 51 -2.24 -0.94 -5.85
C ALA A 51 -0.73 -0.60 -5.84
N ALA A 52 0.07 -1.31 -5.04
CA ALA A 52 1.48 -1.02 -4.86
C ALA A 52 2.37 -1.70 -5.90
N ASP A 53 3.43 -1.01 -6.32
CA ASP A 53 4.48 -1.59 -7.17
C ASP A 53 5.31 -2.65 -6.45
N ARG A 54 5.41 -2.55 -5.12
CA ARG A 54 6.12 -3.51 -4.26
C ARG A 54 5.38 -3.68 -2.93
N VAL A 55 5.40 -4.90 -2.40
CA VAL A 55 4.83 -5.21 -1.09
C VAL A 55 5.86 -5.95 -0.25
N TYR A 56 6.13 -5.41 0.94
CA TYR A 56 6.97 -6.03 1.95
C TYR A 56 6.08 -6.59 3.06
N ALA A 57 6.12 -7.89 3.26
CA ALA A 57 5.46 -8.53 4.39
C ALA A 57 6.38 -8.46 5.60
N LEU A 58 5.89 -7.87 6.69
CA LEU A 58 6.60 -7.74 7.95
C LEU A 58 6.02 -8.73 8.96
N SER A 59 6.90 -9.46 9.66
CA SER A 59 6.52 -10.29 10.81
C SER A 59 7.64 -10.27 11.84
N SER A 60 7.27 -10.12 13.12
CA SER A 60 8.21 -10.11 14.25
C SER A 60 9.38 -9.12 14.07
N GLY A 61 9.12 -7.96 13.47
CA GLY A 61 10.12 -6.92 13.24
C GLY A 61 11.07 -7.18 12.06
N ALA A 62 10.85 -8.24 11.27
CA ALA A 62 11.64 -8.57 10.09
C ALA A 62 10.80 -8.59 8.82
N ILE A 63 11.41 -8.24 7.68
CA ILE A 63 10.82 -8.48 6.37
C ILE A 63 10.92 -9.98 6.09
N VAL A 64 9.77 -10.64 5.98
CA VAL A 64 9.68 -12.08 5.72
C VAL A 64 9.39 -12.39 4.26
N ARG A 65 8.85 -11.42 3.50
CA ARG A 65 8.67 -11.56 2.05
C ARG A 65 8.70 -10.21 1.35
N GLU A 66 9.20 -10.20 0.12
CA GLU A 66 9.10 -9.08 -0.81
C GLU A 66 8.39 -9.58 -2.08
N LEU A 67 7.45 -8.78 -2.58
CA LEU A 67 6.76 -9.01 -3.84
C LEU A 67 6.92 -7.78 -4.72
N SER A 68 7.13 -7.99 -6.01
CA SER A 68 7.13 -6.93 -7.03
C SER A 68 5.89 -7.09 -7.90
N SER A 69 5.09 -6.03 -8.02
CA SER A 69 3.81 -5.99 -8.73
C SER A 69 2.93 -7.21 -8.42
N PRO A 70 2.57 -7.43 -7.14
CA PRO A 70 1.97 -8.68 -6.71
C PRO A 70 0.59 -8.92 -7.31
N SER A 71 0.35 -10.16 -7.72
CA SER A 71 -1.00 -10.61 -8.06
C SER A 71 -1.87 -10.75 -6.80
N ARG A 72 -3.20 -10.72 -6.97
CA ARG A 72 -4.14 -10.99 -5.86
C ARG A 72 -3.90 -12.34 -5.17
N ALA A 73 -3.51 -13.36 -5.93
CA ALA A 73 -3.20 -14.69 -5.39
C ALA A 73 -1.98 -14.64 -4.46
N GLU A 74 -0.93 -13.93 -4.86
CA GLU A 74 0.26 -13.76 -4.02
C GLU A 74 -0.06 -12.95 -2.77
N LEU A 75 -0.83 -11.87 -2.86
CA LEU A 75 -1.26 -11.10 -1.68
C LEU A 75 -2.04 -11.96 -0.69
N GLY A 76 -2.97 -12.79 -1.18
CA GLY A 76 -3.71 -13.72 -0.33
C GLY A 76 -2.80 -14.64 0.48
N SER A 77 -1.74 -15.18 -0.13
CA SER A 77 -0.76 -16.04 0.56
C SER A 77 0.09 -15.33 1.62
N VAL A 78 0.18 -13.99 1.62
CA VAL A 78 0.91 -13.23 2.66
C VAL A 78 0.02 -12.66 3.74
N MET A 79 -1.14 -12.13 3.34
CA MET A 79 -2.00 -11.39 4.27
C MET A 79 -2.93 -12.30 5.05
N MET A 80 -3.24 -13.48 4.52
CA MET A 80 -4.04 -14.51 5.17
C MET A 80 -3.25 -15.82 5.20
N PRO A 81 -2.13 -15.89 5.95
CA PRO A 81 -1.43 -17.14 6.15
C PRO A 81 -2.37 -18.09 6.91
N GLY A 82 -2.57 -19.29 6.38
CA GLY A 82 -3.47 -20.30 6.95
C GLY A 82 -3.09 -20.74 8.36
#